data_AF-A0A7C6F2Q2-F1
#
_entry.id   AF-A0A7C6F2Q2-F1
#
_cell.length_a   1.000
_cell.length_b   1.000
_cell.length_c   1.000
_cell.angle_alpha   90.00
_cell.angle_beta   90.00
_cell.angle_gamma   90.00
#
_symmetry.space_group_name_H-M   'P 1'
#
loop_
_entity.id
_entity.type
_entity.pdbx_description
1 polymer ?
#
loop_
_entity_poly.entity_id
_entity_poly.type
_entity_poly.pdbx_seq_one_letter_code
_entity_poly.pdbx_strand_id
1 'polypeptide(L)'
;MRLRLSPAEEGRLARDGTASREAFEAYLRGRYFWEKRTDADIQRAVAELKAAIDADPAYSTAYAALADCYNQFATVAVGRPPGEYRALAIATARRAIGIDEENAEAHAALGFAKLYDWDWAGAEFELSRALELNPSYASAHVWHASSLLLRRRFDEAIAEVDRARELDPLSPITQTQAGWIRALAGRTEEAIAQFRRVLAASPGYPWAMWQLGAGLVNAGRPQEAIAILERAAENSKNNPAFLGELGFAYAEAGRRNEARRVLARLRQMSAERYVSPHSVDLVCLGLRDLDCYFQALEDGYRQRINHIAYLRVTPLPRRYQAVRADPRFQDLLRRLAYDQ
;
A
#
# COMPACT_ATOMS: atom_id res chain seq x y z
N MET A 1 8.62 31.35 -25.93
CA MET A 1 7.69 31.12 -27.05
C MET A 1 6.62 30.15 -26.57
N ARG A 2 5.43 30.65 -26.17
CA ARG A 2 4.31 29.77 -25.77
C ARG A 2 3.72 29.17 -27.04
N LEU A 3 3.92 27.88 -27.26
CA LEU A 3 3.31 27.14 -28.38
C LEU A 3 1.79 27.12 -28.16
N ARG A 4 1.05 27.56 -29.17
CA ARG A 4 -0.43 27.57 -29.17
C ARG A 4 -0.89 26.16 -29.54
N LEU A 5 -1.78 25.58 -28.73
CA LEU A 5 -2.32 24.24 -28.98
C LEU A 5 -3.23 24.24 -30.20
N SER A 6 -3.27 23.13 -30.93
CA SER A 6 -4.29 22.93 -31.97
C SER A 6 -5.65 22.57 -31.35
N PRO A 7 -6.78 22.84 -32.03
CA PRO A 7 -8.11 22.50 -31.50
C PRO A 7 -8.29 20.99 -31.19
N ALA A 8 -7.59 20.12 -31.90
CA ALA A 8 -7.59 18.68 -31.63
C ALA A 8 -6.82 18.33 -30.34
N GLU A 9 -5.72 19.02 -30.06
CA GLU A 9 -4.97 18.88 -28.81
C GLU A 9 -5.75 19.47 -27.63
N GLU A 10 -6.37 20.64 -27.79
CA GLU A 10 -7.26 21.23 -26.78
C GLU A 10 -8.43 20.31 -26.44
N GLY A 11 -9.09 19.73 -27.45
CA GLY A 11 -10.20 18.80 -27.25
C GLY A 11 -9.78 17.47 -26.59
N ARG A 12 -8.53 17.02 -26.78
CA ARG A 12 -8.00 15.84 -26.08
C ARG A 12 -7.69 16.16 -24.62
N LEU A 13 -6.98 17.26 -24.37
CA LEU A 13 -6.62 17.69 -23.02
C LEU A 13 -7.88 17.97 -22.17
N ALA A 14 -8.90 18.60 -22.77
CA ALA A 14 -10.16 18.87 -22.09
C ALA A 14 -10.89 17.57 -21.67
N ARG A 15 -10.80 16.49 -22.45
CA ARG A 15 -11.30 15.17 -22.05
C ARG A 15 -10.50 14.56 -20.91
N ASP A 16 -9.21 14.89 -20.84
CA ASP A 16 -8.31 14.49 -19.76
C ASP A 16 -8.40 15.43 -18.54
N GLY A 17 -9.30 16.42 -18.55
CA GLY A 17 -9.64 17.27 -17.40
C GLY A 17 -8.80 18.53 -17.23
N THR A 18 -8.02 18.95 -18.23
CA THR A 18 -7.23 20.20 -18.18
C THR A 18 -7.15 20.90 -19.53
N ALA A 19 -7.06 22.24 -19.56
CA ALA A 19 -6.73 22.99 -20.77
C ALA A 19 -5.23 23.29 -20.90
N SER A 20 -4.43 22.94 -19.89
CA SER A 20 -3.01 23.24 -19.81
C SER A 20 -2.17 22.02 -20.19
N ARG A 21 -1.49 22.11 -21.33
CA ARG A 21 -0.52 21.08 -21.75
C ARG A 21 0.60 20.90 -20.72
N GLU A 22 1.07 21.99 -20.12
CA GLU A 22 2.08 21.95 -19.07
C GLU A 22 1.58 21.15 -17.86
N ALA A 23 0.33 21.39 -17.44
CA ALA A 23 -0.28 20.64 -16.36
C ALA A 23 -0.43 19.15 -16.69
N PHE A 24 -0.88 18.83 -17.91
CA PHE A 24 -1.02 17.45 -18.36
C PHE A 24 0.31 16.69 -18.42
N GLU A 25 1.36 17.31 -18.98
CA GLU A 25 2.69 16.68 -19.05
C GLU A 25 3.30 16.45 -17.65
N ALA A 26 3.14 17.42 -16.74
CA ALA A 26 3.56 17.27 -15.35
C ALA A 26 2.77 16.17 -14.63
N TYR A 27 1.46 16.10 -14.84
CA TYR A 27 0.61 15.02 -14.33
C TYR A 27 1.09 13.63 -14.78
N LEU A 28 1.39 13.45 -16.08
CA LEU A 28 1.88 12.18 -16.61
C LEU A 28 3.22 11.76 -15.98
N ARG A 29 4.16 12.71 -15.80
CA ARG A 29 5.41 12.44 -15.07
C ARG A 29 5.14 12.06 -13.62
N GLY A 30 4.19 12.75 -12.98
CA GLY A 30 3.69 12.43 -11.65
C GLY A 30 3.24 10.97 -11.52
N ARG A 31 2.32 10.54 -12.40
CA ARG A 31 1.82 9.15 -12.44
C ARG A 31 2.93 8.15 -12.70
N TYR A 32 3.85 8.44 -13.65
CA TYR A 32 4.99 7.57 -13.94
C TYR A 32 5.87 7.31 -12.72
N PHE A 33 6.20 8.36 -11.94
CA PHE A 33 7.00 8.18 -10.73
C PHE A 33 6.19 7.49 -9.63
N TRP A 34 4.90 7.78 -9.51
CA TRP A 34 4.03 7.14 -8.54
C TRP A 34 4.07 5.61 -8.67
N GLU A 35 3.94 5.06 -9.88
CA GLU A 35 3.95 3.60 -10.20
C GLU A 35 5.15 2.82 -9.63
N LYS A 36 6.28 3.48 -9.39
CA LYS A 36 7.51 2.84 -8.91
C LYS A 36 7.49 2.51 -7.41
N ARG A 37 6.64 3.18 -6.63
CA ARG A 37 6.40 2.92 -5.19
C ARG A 37 7.64 2.94 -4.30
N THR A 38 8.68 3.71 -4.64
CA THR A 38 9.80 4.00 -3.73
C THR A 38 9.63 5.39 -3.10
N ASP A 39 10.15 5.62 -1.89
CA ASP A 39 10.06 6.95 -1.26
C ASP A 39 10.59 8.08 -2.17
N ALA A 40 11.75 7.85 -2.81
CA ALA A 40 12.35 8.84 -3.70
C ALA A 40 11.50 9.11 -4.94
N ASP A 41 10.86 8.08 -5.51
CA ASP A 41 9.98 8.27 -6.67
C ASP A 41 8.65 8.92 -6.27
N ILE A 42 8.04 8.54 -5.14
CA ILE A 42 6.81 9.22 -4.65
C ILE A 42 7.09 10.70 -4.35
N GLN A 43 8.26 11.06 -3.81
CA GLN A 43 8.64 12.47 -3.63
C GLN A 43 8.70 13.23 -4.97
N ARG A 44 9.26 12.63 -6.02
CA ARG A 44 9.28 13.22 -7.37
C ARG A 44 7.87 13.35 -7.93
N ALA A 45 7.03 12.33 -7.74
CA ALA A 45 5.65 12.36 -8.15
C ALA A 45 4.91 13.55 -7.52
N VAL A 46 5.08 13.79 -6.22
CA VAL A 46 4.51 14.95 -5.52
C VAL A 46 4.98 16.28 -6.13
N ALA A 47 6.28 16.42 -6.45
CA ALA A 47 6.80 17.65 -7.05
C ALA A 47 6.17 17.93 -8.43
N GLU A 48 6.08 16.90 -9.27
CA GLU A 48 5.46 17.01 -10.60
C GLU A 48 3.96 17.30 -10.52
N LEU A 49 3.24 16.65 -9.59
CA LEU A 49 1.81 16.87 -9.42
C LEU A 49 1.48 18.24 -8.84
N LYS A 50 2.34 18.78 -7.96
CA LYS A 50 2.24 20.17 -7.51
C LYS A 50 2.48 21.14 -8.67
N ALA A 51 3.48 20.90 -9.52
CA ALA A 51 3.69 21.71 -10.72
C ALA A 51 2.49 21.64 -11.68
N ALA A 52 1.84 20.48 -11.80
CA ALA A 52 0.62 20.34 -12.57
C ALA A 52 -0.52 21.21 -12.03
N ILE A 53 -0.71 21.20 -10.71
CA ILE A 53 -1.70 22.03 -10.01
C ILE A 53 -1.37 23.53 -10.11
N ASP A 54 -0.10 23.91 -10.02
CA ASP A 54 0.31 25.31 -10.17
C ASP A 54 0.06 25.83 -11.59
N ALA A 55 0.23 24.97 -12.60
CA ALA A 55 -0.05 25.28 -14.00
C ALA A 55 -1.56 25.28 -14.34
N ASP A 56 -2.37 24.52 -13.61
CA ASP A 56 -3.84 24.51 -13.72
C ASP A 56 -4.50 24.17 -12.37
N PRO A 57 -4.88 25.19 -11.56
CA PRO A 57 -5.51 24.97 -10.26
C PRO A 57 -6.92 24.35 -10.32
N ALA A 58 -7.51 24.21 -11.50
CA ALA A 58 -8.78 23.53 -11.71
C ALA A 58 -8.61 22.06 -12.15
N TYR A 59 -7.38 21.55 -12.23
CA TYR A 59 -7.12 20.19 -12.68
C TYR A 59 -7.37 19.16 -11.57
N SER A 60 -8.64 18.77 -11.38
CA SER A 60 -9.11 17.85 -10.32
C SER A 60 -8.30 16.53 -10.27
N THR A 61 -7.99 15.94 -11.43
CA THR A 61 -7.23 14.70 -11.55
C THR A 61 -5.80 14.81 -11.02
N ALA A 62 -5.15 15.97 -11.15
CA ALA A 62 -3.82 16.18 -10.55
C ALA A 62 -3.88 16.22 -9.02
N TYR A 63 -4.95 16.79 -8.44
CA TYR A 63 -5.21 16.70 -7.00
C TYR A 63 -5.47 15.26 -6.56
N ALA A 64 -6.26 14.49 -7.31
CA ALA A 64 -6.51 13.07 -7.01
C ALA A 64 -5.20 12.25 -6.97
N ALA A 65 -4.37 12.39 -8.00
CA ALA A 65 -3.06 11.73 -8.04
C ALA A 65 -2.10 12.21 -6.93
N LEU A 66 -2.19 13.47 -6.51
CA LEU A 66 -1.42 13.97 -5.37
C LEU A 66 -1.90 13.33 -4.05
N ALA A 67 -3.21 13.16 -3.88
CA ALA A 67 -3.76 12.43 -2.75
C ALA A 67 -3.28 10.96 -2.73
N ASP A 68 -3.21 10.32 -3.89
CA ASP A 68 -2.64 8.97 -4.02
C ASP A 68 -1.17 8.90 -3.60
N CYS A 69 -0.36 9.94 -3.86
CA CYS A 69 1.02 10.01 -3.37
C CYS A 69 1.07 10.09 -1.84
N TYR A 70 0.22 10.91 -1.23
CA TYR A 70 0.11 11.02 0.22
C TYR A 70 -0.37 9.70 0.86
N ASN A 71 -1.33 9.02 0.23
CA ASN A 71 -1.73 7.67 0.59
C ASN A 71 -0.55 6.70 0.61
N GLN A 72 0.32 6.73 -0.41
CA GLN A 72 1.50 5.86 -0.44
C GLN A 72 2.50 6.18 0.68
N PHE A 73 2.73 7.45 1.01
CA PHE A 73 3.59 7.80 2.15
C PHE A 73 3.10 7.22 3.49
N ALA A 74 1.78 7.09 3.65
CA ALA A 74 1.17 6.50 4.85
C ALA A 74 1.22 4.97 4.89
N THR A 75 1.79 4.30 3.88
CA THR A 75 1.97 2.84 3.88
C THR A 75 3.29 2.43 4.53
N VAL A 76 3.32 1.23 5.14
CA VAL A 76 4.56 0.67 5.71
C VAL A 76 5.69 0.59 4.67
N ALA A 77 5.37 0.32 3.40
CA ALA A 77 6.38 0.16 2.34
C ALA A 77 7.18 1.41 2.05
N VAL A 78 6.53 2.57 2.03
CA VAL A 78 7.23 3.84 1.85
C VAL A 78 7.81 4.33 3.17
N GLY A 79 7.08 4.11 4.28
CA GLY A 79 7.62 4.25 5.62
C GLY A 79 7.74 5.69 6.11
N ARG A 80 6.62 6.43 6.13
CA ARG A 80 6.50 7.74 6.81
C ARG A 80 5.43 7.74 7.90
N PRO A 81 5.45 8.72 8.84
CA PRO A 81 4.42 8.82 9.87
C PRO A 81 3.03 8.99 9.26
N PRO A 82 2.13 8.01 9.39
CA PRO A 82 0.91 7.95 8.56
C PRO A 82 -0.11 9.04 8.89
N GLY A 83 -0.14 9.57 10.12
CA GLY A 83 -1.16 10.54 10.56
C GLY A 83 -1.17 11.82 9.72
N GLU A 84 -0.01 12.44 9.50
CA GLU A 84 0.13 13.66 8.70
C GLU A 84 -0.26 13.40 7.24
N TYR A 85 0.31 12.35 6.63
CA TYR A 85 0.08 12.07 5.21
C TYR A 85 -1.35 11.59 4.93
N ARG A 86 -2.00 10.89 5.86
CA ARG A 86 -3.42 10.53 5.71
C ARG A 86 -4.32 11.77 5.76
N ALA A 87 -4.06 12.71 6.66
CA ALA A 87 -4.79 13.97 6.71
C ALA A 87 -4.62 14.77 5.40
N LEU A 88 -3.40 14.81 4.87
CA LEU A 88 -3.11 15.41 3.55
C LEU A 88 -3.83 14.70 2.41
N ALA A 89 -3.85 13.36 2.40
CA ALA A 89 -4.56 12.58 1.37
C ALA A 89 -6.06 12.88 1.38
N ILE A 90 -6.71 12.87 2.56
CA ILE A 90 -8.14 13.16 2.71
C ILE A 90 -8.45 14.60 2.25
N ALA A 91 -7.68 15.59 2.72
CA ALA A 91 -7.91 16.98 2.37
C ALA A 91 -7.73 17.23 0.86
N THR A 92 -6.68 16.65 0.26
CA THR A 92 -6.38 16.78 -1.17
C THR A 92 -7.43 16.08 -2.03
N ALA A 93 -7.87 14.87 -1.65
CA ALA A 93 -8.91 14.16 -2.39
C ALA A 93 -10.26 14.88 -2.31
N ARG A 94 -10.63 15.43 -1.14
CA ARG A 94 -11.83 16.28 -1.00
C ARG A 94 -11.74 17.55 -1.83
N ARG A 95 -10.55 18.15 -1.95
CA ARG A 95 -10.34 19.30 -2.85
C ARG A 95 -10.57 18.92 -4.31
N ALA A 96 -10.08 17.76 -4.75
CA ALA A 96 -10.33 17.25 -6.09
C ALA A 96 -11.84 17.06 -6.36
N ILE A 97 -12.57 16.42 -5.44
CA ILE A 97 -14.03 16.25 -5.53
C ILE A 97 -14.75 17.60 -5.54
N GLY A 98 -14.30 18.57 -4.75
CA GLY A 98 -14.91 19.91 -4.75
C GLY A 98 -14.64 20.74 -6.02
N ILE A 99 -13.69 20.32 -6.86
CA ILE A 99 -13.47 20.89 -8.20
C ILE A 99 -14.33 20.15 -9.23
N ASP A 100 -14.40 18.81 -9.10
CA ASP A 100 -15.13 17.92 -9.99
C ASP A 100 -15.71 16.74 -9.19
N GLU A 101 -17.02 16.79 -8.94
CA GLU A 101 -17.76 15.77 -8.16
C GLU A 101 -17.89 14.43 -8.90
N GLU A 102 -17.59 14.39 -10.20
CA GLU A 102 -17.63 13.17 -11.02
C GLU A 102 -16.23 12.57 -11.23
N ASN A 103 -15.20 13.11 -10.57
CA ASN A 103 -13.85 12.58 -10.66
C ASN A 103 -13.71 11.24 -9.91
N ALA A 104 -13.78 10.14 -10.66
CA ALA A 104 -13.63 8.79 -10.15
C ALA A 104 -12.30 8.54 -9.42
N GLU A 105 -11.19 9.14 -9.89
CA GLU A 105 -9.88 8.96 -9.25
C GLU A 105 -9.84 9.61 -7.86
N ALA A 106 -10.48 10.77 -7.72
CA ALA A 106 -10.57 11.49 -6.45
C ALA A 106 -11.38 10.70 -5.42
N HIS A 107 -12.52 10.14 -5.82
CA HIS A 107 -13.32 9.23 -4.98
C HIS A 107 -12.52 8.00 -4.57
N ALA A 108 -11.78 7.37 -5.49
CA ALA A 108 -10.95 6.21 -5.14
C ALA A 108 -9.84 6.54 -4.15
N ALA A 109 -9.15 7.68 -4.33
CA ALA A 109 -8.10 8.15 -3.44
C ALA A 109 -8.65 8.47 -2.04
N LEU A 110 -9.84 9.06 -1.95
CA LEU A 110 -10.53 9.30 -0.67
C LEU A 110 -10.95 7.99 -0.01
N GLY A 111 -11.49 7.05 -0.78
CA GLY A 111 -11.86 5.72 -0.30
C GLY A 111 -10.68 4.96 0.30
N PHE A 112 -9.52 4.96 -0.36
CA PHE A 112 -8.28 4.39 0.19
C PHE A 112 -7.87 5.08 1.50
N ALA A 113 -7.92 6.41 1.55
CA ALA A 113 -7.52 7.16 2.75
C ALA A 113 -8.44 6.83 3.94
N LYS A 114 -9.75 6.77 3.70
CA LYS A 114 -10.78 6.39 4.69
C LYS A 114 -10.62 4.95 5.18
N LEU A 115 -10.24 4.02 4.30
CA LEU A 115 -9.96 2.63 4.68
C LEU A 115 -8.93 2.56 5.81
N TYR A 116 -7.88 3.37 5.74
CA TYR A 116 -6.84 3.43 6.75
C TYR A 116 -7.05 4.49 7.83
N ASP A 117 -8.11 5.28 7.71
CA ASP A 117 -8.67 6.06 8.82
C ASP A 117 -9.70 5.26 9.65
N TRP A 118 -9.96 4.01 9.24
CA TRP A 118 -10.95 3.09 9.81
C TRP A 118 -12.39 3.60 9.68
N ASP A 119 -12.65 4.45 8.70
CA ASP A 119 -13.99 4.80 8.25
C ASP A 119 -14.42 3.77 7.20
N TRP A 120 -14.82 2.57 7.66
CA TRP A 120 -15.11 1.42 6.81
C TRP A 120 -16.27 1.69 5.85
N ALA A 121 -17.36 2.24 6.37
CA ALA A 121 -18.54 2.58 5.59
C ALA A 121 -18.25 3.70 4.58
N GLY A 122 -17.52 4.74 5.00
CA GLY A 122 -17.11 5.81 4.10
C GLY A 122 -16.15 5.30 3.02
N ALA A 123 -15.24 4.38 3.33
CA ALA A 123 -14.37 3.78 2.32
C ALA A 123 -15.17 3.00 1.26
N GLU A 124 -16.12 2.16 1.68
CA GLU A 124 -16.99 1.40 0.76
C GLU A 124 -17.84 2.33 -0.11
N PHE A 125 -18.40 3.41 0.47
CA PHE A 125 -19.15 4.42 -0.27
C PHE A 125 -18.31 5.08 -1.38
N GLU A 126 -17.15 5.63 -1.03
CA GLU A 126 -16.31 6.36 -1.98
C GLU A 126 -15.75 5.43 -3.07
N LEU A 127 -15.39 4.19 -2.72
CA LEU A 127 -14.89 3.20 -3.69
C LEU A 127 -15.99 2.74 -4.64
N SER A 128 -17.21 2.55 -4.15
CA SER A 128 -18.37 2.24 -5.00
C SER A 128 -18.66 3.40 -5.94
N ARG A 129 -18.64 4.64 -5.43
CA ARG A 129 -18.83 5.84 -6.26
C ARG A 129 -17.77 5.97 -7.35
N ALA A 130 -16.50 5.69 -7.03
CA ALA A 130 -15.43 5.67 -8.03
C ALA A 130 -15.69 4.66 -9.15
N LEU A 131 -16.18 3.46 -8.83
CA LEU A 131 -16.48 2.42 -9.81
C LEU A 131 -17.76 2.71 -10.61
N GLU A 132 -18.75 3.39 -10.03
CA GLU A 132 -19.91 3.89 -10.77
C GLU A 132 -19.51 4.94 -11.82
N LEU A 133 -18.66 5.89 -11.43
CA LEU A 133 -18.18 6.97 -12.30
C LEU A 133 -17.22 6.46 -13.37
N ASN A 134 -16.35 5.50 -13.03
CA ASN A 134 -15.44 4.88 -13.98
C ASN A 134 -15.24 3.38 -13.70
N PRO A 135 -16.05 2.50 -14.33
CA PRO A 135 -15.93 1.05 -14.20
C PRO A 135 -14.64 0.45 -14.79
N SER A 136 -13.82 1.26 -15.47
CA SER A 136 -12.54 0.85 -16.04
C SER A 136 -11.34 1.30 -15.21
N TYR A 137 -11.57 1.90 -14.02
CA TYR A 137 -10.47 2.38 -13.19
C TYR A 137 -9.85 1.24 -12.37
N ALA A 138 -8.76 0.67 -12.88
CA ALA A 138 -8.09 -0.50 -12.27
C ALA A 138 -7.71 -0.30 -10.79
N SER A 139 -7.26 0.90 -10.40
CA SER A 139 -6.88 1.16 -9.00
C SER A 139 -8.09 1.17 -8.05
N ALA A 140 -9.26 1.67 -8.50
CA ALA A 140 -10.49 1.60 -7.70
C ALA A 140 -10.90 0.15 -7.42
N HIS A 141 -10.79 -0.75 -8.40
CA HIS A 141 -11.03 -2.18 -8.18
C HIS A 141 -10.05 -2.78 -7.15
N VAL A 142 -8.76 -2.42 -7.18
CA VAL A 142 -7.78 -2.89 -6.18
C VAL A 142 -8.13 -2.39 -4.77
N TRP A 143 -8.50 -1.12 -4.62
CA TRP A 143 -8.85 -0.55 -3.33
C TRP A 143 -10.19 -1.09 -2.82
N HIS A 144 -11.15 -1.31 -3.71
CA HIS A 144 -12.41 -1.98 -3.39
C HIS A 144 -12.18 -3.42 -2.93
N ALA A 145 -11.34 -4.20 -3.63
CA ALA A 145 -10.90 -5.52 -3.18
C ALA A 145 -10.30 -5.49 -1.77
N SER A 146 -9.50 -4.47 -1.46
CA SER A 146 -8.89 -4.31 -0.14
C SER A 146 -9.95 -4.05 0.94
N SER A 147 -10.97 -3.23 0.66
CA SER A 147 -12.11 -3.03 1.55
C SER A 147 -12.91 -4.33 1.78
N LEU A 148 -13.18 -5.07 0.71
CA LEU A 148 -13.88 -6.35 0.75
C LEU A 148 -13.13 -7.40 1.61
N LEU A 149 -11.79 -7.45 1.50
CA LEU A 149 -10.96 -8.30 2.36
C LEU A 149 -11.14 -7.98 3.83
N LEU A 150 -11.16 -6.70 4.22
CA LEU A 150 -11.35 -6.32 5.62
C LEU A 150 -12.70 -6.81 6.16
N ARG A 151 -13.72 -6.88 5.30
CA ARG A 151 -15.04 -7.46 5.58
C ARG A 151 -15.13 -8.97 5.40
N ARG A 152 -13.99 -9.65 5.14
CA ARG A 152 -13.90 -11.10 4.86
C ARG A 152 -14.70 -11.57 3.63
N ARG A 153 -15.01 -10.67 2.71
CA ARG A 153 -15.66 -10.97 1.42
C ARG A 153 -14.60 -11.41 0.41
N PHE A 154 -13.97 -12.55 0.67
CA PHE A 154 -12.75 -12.99 -0.01
C PHE A 154 -12.94 -13.26 -1.51
N ASP A 155 -14.01 -13.95 -1.89
CA ASP A 155 -14.25 -14.28 -3.30
C ASP A 155 -14.59 -13.02 -4.13
N GLU A 156 -15.35 -12.08 -3.55
CA GLU A 156 -15.62 -10.78 -4.16
C GLU A 156 -14.33 -9.96 -4.31
N ALA A 157 -13.47 -9.93 -3.28
CA ALA A 157 -12.17 -9.27 -3.36
C ALA A 157 -11.29 -9.84 -4.48
N ILE A 158 -11.32 -11.16 -4.69
CA ILE A 158 -10.57 -11.81 -5.76
C ILE A 158 -11.15 -11.43 -7.13
N ALA A 159 -12.47 -11.39 -7.28
CA ALA A 159 -13.12 -10.98 -8.53
C ALA A 159 -12.74 -9.54 -8.91
N GLU A 160 -12.77 -8.61 -7.95
CA GLU A 160 -12.37 -7.22 -8.16
C GLU A 160 -10.90 -7.11 -8.58
N VAL A 161 -9.99 -7.84 -7.93
CA VAL A 161 -8.57 -7.77 -8.29
C VAL A 161 -8.26 -8.46 -9.63
N ASP A 162 -9.06 -9.43 -10.04
CA ASP A 162 -8.98 -10.00 -11.39
C ASP A 162 -9.48 -9.02 -12.44
N ARG A 163 -10.56 -8.29 -12.15
CA ARG A 163 -11.00 -7.19 -13.01
C ARG A 163 -9.93 -6.12 -13.17
N ALA A 164 -9.26 -5.73 -12.09
CA ALA A 164 -8.14 -4.79 -12.15
C ALA A 164 -7.01 -5.28 -13.07
N ARG A 165 -6.68 -6.58 -13.04
CA ARG A 165 -5.65 -7.18 -13.90
C ARG A 165 -6.05 -7.24 -15.37
N GLU A 166 -7.33 -7.41 -15.68
CA GLU A 166 -7.83 -7.34 -17.06
C GLU A 166 -7.71 -5.92 -17.62
N LEU A 167 -8.02 -4.93 -16.79
CA LEU A 167 -7.97 -3.51 -17.14
C LEU A 167 -6.52 -3.00 -17.28
N ASP A 168 -5.60 -3.50 -16.46
CA ASP A 168 -4.20 -3.10 -16.45
C ASP A 168 -3.24 -4.31 -16.31
N PRO A 169 -3.09 -5.10 -17.38
CA PRO A 169 -2.35 -6.37 -17.34
C PRO A 169 -0.83 -6.19 -17.21
N LEU A 170 -0.29 -5.03 -17.60
CA LEU A 170 1.15 -4.79 -17.63
C LEU A 170 1.68 -4.09 -16.38
N SER A 171 0.81 -3.58 -15.52
CA SER A 171 1.22 -2.88 -14.30
C SER A 171 1.78 -3.83 -13.24
N PRO A 172 3.07 -3.69 -12.85
CA PRO A 172 3.64 -4.49 -11.78
C PRO A 172 2.93 -4.30 -10.44
N ILE A 173 2.41 -3.09 -10.17
CA ILE A 173 1.67 -2.83 -8.93
C ILE A 173 0.34 -3.58 -8.93
N THR A 174 -0.44 -3.52 -10.01
CA THR A 174 -1.73 -4.21 -10.12
C THR A 174 -1.54 -5.72 -9.99
N GLN A 175 -0.54 -6.27 -10.68
CA GLN A 175 -0.22 -7.70 -10.60
C GLN A 175 0.28 -8.12 -9.21
N THR A 176 1.02 -7.26 -8.50
CA THR A 176 1.48 -7.53 -7.12
C THR A 176 0.32 -7.41 -6.13
N GLN A 177 -0.52 -6.39 -6.23
CA GLN A 177 -1.70 -6.24 -5.39
C GLN A 177 -2.62 -7.44 -5.51
N ALA A 178 -2.82 -7.95 -6.73
CA ALA A 178 -3.59 -9.16 -6.95
C ALA A 178 -3.00 -10.43 -6.30
N GLY A 179 -1.67 -10.54 -6.23
CA GLY A 179 -1.03 -11.59 -5.45
C GLY A 179 -1.25 -11.39 -3.95
N TRP A 180 -1.13 -10.16 -3.46
CA TRP A 180 -1.33 -9.84 -2.05
C TRP A 180 -2.77 -10.08 -1.57
N ILE A 181 -3.77 -9.68 -2.36
CA ILE A 181 -5.18 -9.98 -2.08
C ILE A 181 -5.41 -11.49 -1.96
N ARG A 182 -4.86 -12.27 -2.89
CA ARG A 182 -4.92 -13.74 -2.85
C ARG A 182 -4.24 -14.32 -1.62
N ALA A 183 -3.08 -13.78 -1.23
CA ALA A 183 -2.38 -14.23 -0.03
C ALA A 183 -3.25 -14.03 1.22
N LEU A 184 -3.88 -12.85 1.36
CA LEU A 184 -4.79 -12.55 2.47
C LEU A 184 -6.09 -13.37 2.42
N ALA A 185 -6.53 -13.78 1.23
CA ALA A 185 -7.63 -14.71 1.04
C ALA A 185 -7.24 -16.20 1.25
N GLY A 186 -6.03 -16.48 1.76
CA GLY A 186 -5.57 -17.85 2.06
C GLY A 186 -5.02 -18.63 0.86
N ARG A 187 -4.91 -18.00 -0.32
CA ARG A 187 -4.37 -18.60 -1.56
C ARG A 187 -2.86 -18.33 -1.68
N THR A 188 -2.09 -18.74 -0.68
CA THR A 188 -0.66 -18.38 -0.53
C THR A 188 0.22 -18.87 -1.69
N GLU A 189 0.06 -20.12 -2.16
CA GLU A 189 0.88 -20.63 -3.27
C GLU A 189 0.57 -19.94 -4.61
N GLU A 190 -0.71 -19.62 -4.87
CA GLU A 190 -1.10 -18.82 -6.04
C GLU A 190 -0.47 -17.42 -5.98
N ALA A 191 -0.46 -16.79 -4.81
CA ALA A 191 0.20 -15.51 -4.58
C ALA A 191 1.72 -15.59 -4.84
N ILE A 192 2.41 -16.61 -4.31
CA ILE A 192 3.85 -16.83 -4.55
C ILE A 192 4.15 -16.97 -6.04
N ALA A 193 3.36 -17.77 -6.77
CA ALA A 193 3.51 -17.94 -8.21
C ALA A 193 3.33 -16.61 -8.95
N GLN A 194 2.33 -15.81 -8.55
CA GLN A 194 2.07 -14.50 -9.10
C GLN A 194 3.22 -13.51 -8.84
N PHE A 195 3.74 -13.42 -7.62
CA PHE A 195 4.88 -12.54 -7.31
C PHE A 195 6.14 -12.92 -8.10
N ARG A 196 6.40 -14.22 -8.29
CA ARG A 196 7.50 -14.70 -9.15
C ARG A 196 7.33 -14.25 -10.60
N ARG A 197 6.11 -14.24 -11.14
CA ARG A 197 5.84 -13.73 -12.49
C ARG A 197 6.11 -12.23 -12.59
N VAL A 198 5.69 -11.44 -11.59
CA VAL A 198 6.01 -10.01 -11.55
C VAL A 198 7.51 -9.79 -11.54
N LEU A 199 8.26 -10.54 -10.73
CA LEU A 199 9.71 -10.42 -10.66
C LEU A 199 10.45 -10.98 -11.89
N ALA A 200 9.85 -11.89 -12.65
CA ALA A 200 10.40 -12.30 -13.94
C ALA A 200 10.33 -11.15 -14.97
N ALA A 201 9.24 -10.37 -14.96
CA ALA A 201 9.07 -9.21 -15.83
C ALA A 201 9.74 -7.93 -15.30
N SER A 202 9.90 -7.81 -13.98
CA SER A 202 10.46 -6.63 -13.29
C SER A 202 11.36 -7.07 -12.12
N PRO A 203 12.60 -7.52 -12.38
CA PRO A 203 13.49 -8.21 -11.41
C PRO A 203 13.94 -7.45 -10.17
N GLY A 204 13.52 -6.20 -9.99
CA GLY A 204 13.83 -5.36 -8.84
C GLY A 204 12.63 -4.61 -8.29
N TYR A 205 11.39 -5.00 -8.64
CA TYR A 205 10.20 -4.31 -8.15
C TYR A 205 10.06 -4.51 -6.63
N PRO A 206 10.30 -3.48 -5.79
CA PRO A 206 10.52 -3.70 -4.36
C PRO A 206 9.33 -4.36 -3.67
N TRP A 207 8.12 -3.88 -3.98
CA TRP A 207 6.90 -4.41 -3.38
C TRP A 207 6.69 -5.91 -3.67
N ALA A 208 6.97 -6.37 -4.89
CA ALA A 208 6.88 -7.80 -5.21
C ALA A 208 7.95 -8.64 -4.52
N MET A 209 9.16 -8.10 -4.31
CA MET A 209 10.22 -8.80 -3.57
C MET A 209 9.82 -8.99 -2.10
N TRP A 210 9.26 -7.95 -1.46
CA TRP A 210 8.75 -8.06 -0.09
C TRP A 210 7.62 -9.09 -0.02
N GLN A 211 6.60 -8.95 -0.87
CA GLN A 211 5.44 -9.84 -0.82
C GLN A 211 5.79 -11.30 -1.14
N LEU A 212 6.75 -11.55 -2.04
CA LEU A 212 7.29 -12.89 -2.24
C LEU A 212 7.98 -13.44 -0.99
N GLY A 213 8.81 -12.63 -0.33
CA GLY A 213 9.46 -13.00 0.93
C GLY A 213 8.46 -13.36 2.02
N ALA A 214 7.47 -12.49 2.26
CA ALA A 214 6.40 -12.71 3.24
C ALA A 214 5.58 -13.97 2.91
N GLY A 215 5.21 -14.16 1.65
CA GLY A 215 4.52 -15.36 1.17
C GLY A 215 5.32 -16.64 1.41
N LEU A 216 6.61 -16.64 1.11
CA LEU A 216 7.50 -17.78 1.34
C LEU A 216 7.65 -18.12 2.83
N VAL A 217 7.77 -17.12 3.71
CA VAL A 217 7.79 -17.36 5.16
C VAL A 217 6.47 -18.00 5.62
N ASN A 218 5.33 -17.46 5.17
CA ASN A 218 4.00 -18.00 5.48
C ASN A 218 3.79 -19.43 4.97
N ALA A 219 4.40 -19.78 3.82
CA ALA A 219 4.42 -21.13 3.28
C ALA A 219 5.43 -22.07 3.95
N GLY A 220 6.13 -21.63 5.00
CA GLY A 220 7.11 -22.44 5.73
C GLY A 220 8.45 -22.61 5.01
N ARG A 221 8.80 -21.67 4.12
CA ARG A 221 10.03 -21.67 3.32
C ARG A 221 10.94 -20.46 3.64
N PRO A 222 11.31 -20.23 4.92
CA PRO A 222 12.01 -19.02 5.31
C PRO A 222 13.44 -18.94 4.73
N GLN A 223 14.11 -20.07 4.47
CA GLN A 223 15.42 -20.07 3.83
C GLN A 223 15.39 -19.48 2.41
N GLU A 224 14.35 -19.79 1.63
CA GLU A 224 14.17 -19.18 0.30
C GLU A 224 13.80 -17.70 0.40
N ALA A 225 13.01 -17.32 1.42
CA ALA A 225 12.63 -15.94 1.64
C ALA A 225 13.83 -15.03 1.94
N ILE A 226 14.79 -15.51 2.76
CA ILE A 226 15.95 -14.73 3.20
C ILE A 226 16.72 -14.14 2.01
N ALA A 227 17.06 -14.95 0.99
CA ALA A 227 17.86 -14.47 -0.14
C ALA A 227 17.16 -13.36 -0.94
N ILE A 228 15.83 -13.42 -1.06
CA ILE A 228 15.03 -12.39 -1.74
C ILE A 228 14.92 -11.14 -0.88
N LEU A 229 14.71 -11.30 0.42
CA LEU A 229 14.55 -10.21 1.37
C LEU A 229 15.87 -9.46 1.66
N GLU A 230 17.02 -10.15 1.65
CA GLU A 230 18.35 -9.53 1.70
C GLU A 230 18.54 -8.59 0.51
N ARG A 231 18.30 -9.09 -0.72
CA ARG A 231 18.36 -8.27 -1.93
C ARG A 231 17.36 -7.11 -1.90
N ALA A 232 16.15 -7.33 -1.36
CA ALA A 232 15.14 -6.28 -1.24
C ALA A 232 15.57 -5.18 -0.26
N ALA A 233 16.15 -5.55 0.88
CA ALA A 233 16.70 -4.62 1.87
C ALA A 233 17.86 -3.82 1.30
N GLU A 234 18.80 -4.46 0.58
CA GLU A 234 19.91 -3.79 -0.08
C GLU A 234 19.43 -2.78 -1.13
N ASN A 235 18.56 -3.21 -2.06
CA ASN A 235 18.02 -2.36 -3.13
C ASN A 235 17.21 -1.17 -2.59
N SER A 236 16.59 -1.32 -1.42
CA SER A 236 15.76 -0.29 -0.79
C SER A 236 16.52 0.60 0.20
N LYS A 237 17.85 0.58 0.17
CA LYS A 237 18.71 1.35 1.11
C LYS A 237 18.34 1.05 2.57
N ASN A 238 18.21 -0.24 2.89
CA ASN A 238 17.85 -0.75 4.20
C ASN A 238 16.51 -0.18 4.71
N ASN A 239 15.50 -0.07 3.84
CA ASN A 239 14.18 0.40 4.25
C ASN A 239 13.65 -0.47 5.42
N PRO A 240 13.13 0.14 6.51
CA PRO A 240 12.77 -0.60 7.73
C PRO A 240 11.75 -1.71 7.50
N ALA A 241 10.83 -1.55 6.55
CA ALA A 241 9.80 -2.54 6.24
C ALA A 241 10.41 -3.87 5.80
N PHE A 242 11.32 -3.81 4.82
CA PHE A 242 12.04 -4.96 4.29
C PHE A 242 12.95 -5.60 5.34
N LEU A 243 13.58 -4.78 6.18
CA LEU A 243 14.38 -5.28 7.31
C LEU A 243 13.51 -6.04 8.31
N GLY A 244 12.32 -5.54 8.65
CA GLY A 244 11.39 -6.21 9.56
C GLY A 244 11.00 -7.61 9.05
N GLU A 245 10.63 -7.70 7.78
CA GLU A 245 10.32 -8.99 7.14
C GLU A 245 11.54 -9.93 7.10
N LEU A 246 12.73 -9.40 6.80
CA LEU A 246 13.97 -10.18 6.83
C LEU A 246 14.29 -10.70 8.23
N GLY A 247 14.11 -9.87 9.27
CA GLY A 247 14.29 -10.27 10.66
C GLY A 247 13.31 -11.36 11.08
N PHE A 248 12.07 -11.28 10.62
CA PHE A 248 11.07 -12.34 10.81
C PHE A 248 11.48 -13.64 10.09
N ALA A 249 11.90 -13.55 8.83
CA ALA A 249 12.39 -14.69 8.07
C ALA A 249 13.61 -15.36 8.73
N TYR A 250 14.56 -14.57 9.26
CA TYR A 250 15.67 -15.12 10.05
C TYR A 250 15.20 -15.88 11.28
N ALA A 251 14.28 -15.32 12.06
CA ALA A 251 13.76 -15.97 13.24
C ALA A 251 13.06 -17.30 12.89
N GLU A 252 12.25 -17.30 11.82
CA GLU A 252 11.54 -18.48 11.32
C GLU A 252 12.48 -19.56 10.74
N ALA A 253 13.64 -19.15 10.22
CA ALA A 253 14.72 -20.06 9.82
C ALA A 253 15.57 -20.57 10.99
N GLY A 254 15.26 -20.19 12.24
CA GLY A 254 16.05 -20.54 13.43
C GLY A 254 17.31 -19.68 13.64
N ARG A 255 17.55 -18.70 12.77
CA ARG A 255 18.68 -17.75 12.79
C ARG A 255 18.42 -16.61 13.78
N ARG A 256 18.26 -16.97 15.06
CA ARG A 256 17.82 -16.07 16.13
C ARG A 256 18.78 -14.90 16.39
N ASN A 257 20.08 -15.10 16.22
CA ASN A 257 21.05 -14.04 16.47
C ASN A 257 20.97 -12.96 15.38
N GLU A 258 20.79 -13.34 14.13
CA GLU A 258 20.55 -12.40 13.03
C GLU A 258 19.24 -11.64 13.20
N ALA A 259 18.15 -12.32 13.58
CA ALA A 259 16.87 -11.66 13.89
C ALA A 259 17.02 -10.61 15.01
N ARG A 260 17.75 -10.91 16.09
CA ARG A 260 18.03 -9.93 17.16
C ARG A 260 18.88 -8.75 16.68
N ARG A 261 19.85 -8.97 15.79
CA ARG A 261 20.64 -7.87 15.18
C ARG A 261 19.75 -6.96 14.33
N VAL A 262 18.82 -7.53 13.56
CA VAL A 262 17.84 -6.75 12.80
C VAL A 262 16.98 -5.91 13.74
N LEU A 263 16.43 -6.51 14.81
CA LEU A 263 15.63 -5.78 15.79
C LEU A 263 16.41 -4.62 16.45
N ALA A 264 17.66 -4.87 16.84
CA ALA A 264 18.53 -3.82 17.38
C ALA A 264 18.79 -2.71 16.36
N ARG A 265 18.99 -3.07 15.09
CA ARG A 265 19.19 -2.10 14.00
C ARG A 265 17.95 -1.25 13.77
N LEU A 266 16.75 -1.85 13.75
CA LEU A 266 15.48 -1.12 13.63
C LEU A 266 15.31 -0.11 14.77
N ARG A 267 15.64 -0.49 16.01
CA ARG A 267 15.60 0.40 17.18
C ARG A 267 16.65 1.51 17.13
N GLN A 268 17.83 1.26 16.56
CA GLN A 268 18.82 2.32 16.33
C GLN A 268 18.30 3.32 15.29
N MET A 269 17.73 2.82 14.19
CA MET A 269 17.22 3.65 13.11
C MET A 269 16.05 4.54 13.52
N SER A 270 15.26 4.14 14.53
CA SER A 270 14.15 4.97 15.02
C SER A 270 14.60 6.26 15.70
N ALA A 271 15.90 6.42 16.03
CA ALA A 271 16.46 7.69 16.49
C ALA A 271 16.69 8.69 15.34
N GLU A 272 16.79 8.22 14.10
CA GLU A 272 17.17 9.03 12.93
C GLU A 272 16.00 9.22 11.95
N ARG A 273 15.10 8.25 11.86
CA ARG A 273 13.97 8.26 10.92
C ARG A 273 12.78 7.48 11.44
N TYR A 274 11.64 7.66 10.79
CA TYR A 274 10.46 6.85 11.09
C TYR A 274 10.72 5.37 10.81
N VAL A 275 10.36 4.53 11.78
CA VAL A 275 10.33 3.08 11.66
C VAL A 275 8.92 2.65 12.02
N SER A 276 8.23 1.99 11.10
CA SER A 276 6.88 1.51 11.36
C SER A 276 6.92 0.48 12.49
N PRO A 277 5.99 0.53 13.46
CA PRO A 277 5.84 -0.53 14.45
C PRO A 277 5.67 -1.92 13.84
N HIS A 278 5.15 -2.03 12.60
CA HIS A 278 5.05 -3.30 11.90
C HIS A 278 6.42 -3.95 11.61
N SER A 279 7.45 -3.15 11.33
CA SER A 279 8.81 -3.68 11.17
C SER A 279 9.32 -4.33 12.44
N VAL A 280 8.87 -3.86 13.61
CA VAL A 280 9.27 -4.35 14.93
C VAL A 280 8.42 -5.55 15.35
N ASP A 281 7.10 -5.48 15.14
CA ASP A 281 6.17 -6.54 15.52
C ASP A 281 6.53 -7.88 14.86
N LEU A 282 6.85 -7.87 13.56
CA LEU A 282 7.22 -9.06 12.79
C LEU A 282 8.44 -9.77 13.42
N VAL A 283 9.50 -9.02 13.73
CA VAL A 283 10.70 -9.60 14.31
C VAL A 283 10.44 -10.12 15.74
N CYS A 284 9.66 -9.41 16.53
CA CYS A 284 9.30 -9.83 17.88
C CYS A 284 8.41 -11.09 17.88
N LEU A 285 7.45 -11.18 16.94
CA LEU A 285 6.66 -12.39 16.71
C LEU A 285 7.56 -13.59 16.35
N GLY A 286 8.50 -13.39 15.42
CA GLY A 286 9.51 -14.38 15.04
C GLY A 286 10.33 -14.88 16.23
N LEU A 287 10.82 -13.96 17.06
CA LEU A 287 11.62 -14.26 18.25
C LEU A 287 10.81 -14.87 19.40
N ARG A 288 9.47 -14.83 19.31
CA ARG A 288 8.50 -15.23 20.35
C ARG A 288 8.56 -14.33 21.59
N ASP A 289 8.92 -13.07 21.40
CA ASP A 289 8.81 -12.03 22.41
C ASP A 289 7.43 -11.38 22.30
N LEU A 290 6.45 -11.98 22.97
CA LEU A 290 5.05 -11.56 22.84
C LEU A 290 4.79 -10.19 23.45
N ASP A 291 5.51 -9.80 24.50
CA ASP A 291 5.34 -8.49 25.11
C ASP A 291 5.83 -7.39 24.17
N CYS A 292 7.00 -7.58 23.53
CA CYS A 292 7.44 -6.70 22.46
C CYS A 292 6.43 -6.66 21.29
N TYR A 293 5.94 -7.84 20.86
CA TYR A 293 4.99 -7.94 19.75
C TYR A 293 3.71 -7.14 20.01
N PHE A 294 3.08 -7.35 21.17
CA PHE A 294 1.83 -6.65 21.51
C PHE A 294 2.06 -5.16 21.75
N GLN A 295 3.19 -4.75 22.35
CA GLN A 295 3.51 -3.34 22.46
C GLN A 295 3.63 -2.67 21.08
N ALA A 296 4.30 -3.33 20.13
CA ALA A 296 4.42 -2.82 18.77
C ALA A 296 3.06 -2.78 18.04
N LEU A 297 2.16 -3.74 18.28
CA LEU A 297 0.79 -3.68 17.77
C LEU A 297 -0.01 -2.51 18.36
N GLU A 298 0.12 -2.24 19.66
CA GLU A 298 -0.53 -1.07 20.29
C GLU A 298 0.01 0.24 19.74
N ASP A 299 1.32 0.34 19.53
CA ASP A 299 1.94 1.49 18.89
C ASP A 299 1.43 1.67 17.46
N GLY A 300 1.31 0.56 16.71
CA GLY A 300 0.71 0.53 15.38
C GLY A 300 -0.74 0.98 15.39
N TYR A 301 -1.54 0.53 16.36
CA TYR A 301 -2.94 0.91 16.53
C TYR A 301 -3.07 2.41 16.79
N ARG A 302 -2.28 2.95 17.73
CA ARG A 302 -2.27 4.39 18.03
C ARG A 302 -1.88 5.25 16.83
N GLN A 303 -0.97 4.76 16.00
CA GLN A 303 -0.55 5.44 14.78
C GLN A 303 -1.48 5.14 13.58
N ARG A 304 -2.43 4.21 13.73
CA ARG A 304 -3.27 3.67 12.65
C ARG A 304 -2.47 3.22 11.44
N ILE A 305 -1.37 2.50 11.62
CA ILE A 305 -0.62 1.99 10.46
C ILE A 305 -1.49 1.01 9.66
N ASN A 306 -1.31 0.97 8.33
CA ASN A 306 -2.17 0.18 7.45
C ASN A 306 -2.21 -1.32 7.79
N HIS A 307 -1.12 -1.92 8.29
CA HIS A 307 -1.09 -3.33 8.71
C HIS A 307 -2.15 -3.66 9.79
N ILE A 308 -2.44 -2.73 10.69
CA ILE A 308 -3.39 -2.97 11.79
C ILE A 308 -4.80 -3.24 11.27
N ALA A 309 -5.19 -2.61 10.16
CA ALA A 309 -6.48 -2.88 9.52
C ALA A 309 -6.60 -4.37 9.13
N TYR A 310 -5.52 -5.05 8.79
CA TYR A 310 -5.56 -6.42 8.28
C TYR A 310 -5.43 -7.51 9.35
N LEU A 311 -5.27 -7.19 10.65
CA LEU A 311 -5.01 -8.20 11.71
C LEU A 311 -6.01 -9.36 11.71
N ARG A 312 -7.29 -9.09 11.41
CA ARG A 312 -8.34 -10.12 11.34
C ARG A 312 -8.09 -11.14 10.22
N VAL A 313 -7.49 -10.72 9.11
CA VAL A 313 -7.35 -11.54 7.88
C VAL A 313 -5.93 -11.93 7.54
N THR A 314 -4.90 -11.26 8.09
CA THR A 314 -3.49 -11.61 7.86
C THR A 314 -3.23 -13.08 8.24
N PRO A 315 -2.83 -13.95 7.29
CA PRO A 315 -2.51 -15.33 7.61
C PRO A 315 -1.41 -15.41 8.67
N LEU A 316 -1.61 -16.27 9.67
CA LEU A 316 -0.58 -16.59 10.66
C LEU A 316 -0.22 -18.07 10.53
N PRO A 317 1.07 -18.41 10.42
CA PRO A 317 1.52 -19.80 10.48
C PRO A 317 0.93 -20.53 11.69
N ARG A 318 0.66 -21.84 11.56
CA ARG A 318 0.00 -22.65 12.61
C ARG A 318 0.62 -22.48 14.00
N ARG A 319 1.95 -22.33 14.08
CA ARG A 319 2.70 -22.10 15.32
C ARG A 319 2.34 -20.80 16.06
N TYR A 320 1.71 -19.85 15.38
CA TYR A 320 1.27 -18.57 15.94
C TYR A 320 -0.25 -18.51 16.15
N GLN A 321 -0.99 -19.59 15.96
CA GLN A 321 -2.45 -19.59 16.16
C GLN A 321 -2.84 -19.23 17.60
N ALA A 322 -2.03 -19.58 18.59
CA ALA A 322 -2.25 -19.19 19.98
C ALA A 322 -2.26 -17.66 20.20
N VAL A 323 -1.54 -16.89 19.36
CA VAL A 323 -1.55 -15.42 19.40
C VAL A 323 -2.95 -14.88 19.13
N ARG A 324 -3.72 -15.54 18.25
CA ARG A 324 -5.11 -15.14 17.98
C ARG A 324 -6.01 -15.30 19.20
N ALA A 325 -5.70 -16.23 20.10
CA ALA A 325 -6.48 -16.45 21.31
C ALA A 325 -6.02 -15.56 22.49
N ASP A 326 -4.91 -14.82 22.35
CA ASP A 326 -4.42 -13.93 23.40
C ASP A 326 -5.43 -12.79 23.65
N PRO A 327 -5.78 -12.49 24.93
CA PRO A 327 -6.72 -11.42 25.27
C PRO A 327 -6.35 -10.06 24.69
N ARG A 328 -5.05 -9.74 24.57
CA ARG A 328 -4.57 -8.47 23.98
C ARG A 328 -4.87 -8.39 22.49
N PHE A 329 -4.73 -9.51 21.77
CA PHE A 329 -5.09 -9.58 20.35
C PHE A 329 -6.60 -9.42 20.14
N GLN A 330 -7.40 -10.13 20.94
CA GLN A 330 -8.86 -10.03 20.88
C GLN A 330 -9.35 -8.62 21.24
N ASP A 331 -8.67 -7.94 22.15
CA ASP A 331 -8.96 -6.56 22.50
C ASP A 331 -8.70 -5.58 21.35
N LEU A 332 -7.56 -5.70 20.67
CA LEU A 332 -7.26 -4.93 19.46
C LEU A 332 -8.32 -5.12 18.38
N LEU A 333 -8.75 -6.37 18.12
CA LEU A 333 -9.79 -6.65 17.12
C LEU A 333 -11.14 -6.01 17.49
N ARG A 334 -11.54 -6.03 18.77
CA ARG A 334 -12.75 -5.35 19.23
C ARG A 334 -12.67 -3.85 19.02
N ARG A 335 -11.53 -3.23 19.34
CA ARG A 335 -11.29 -1.79 19.18
C ARG A 335 -11.30 -1.32 17.73
N LEU A 336 -10.96 -2.20 16.77
CA LEU A 336 -11.02 -1.88 15.33
C LEU A 336 -12.44 -1.83 14.77
N ALA A 337 -13.43 -2.37 15.48
CA ALA A 337 -14.84 -2.20 15.18
C ALA A 337 -15.21 -2.48 13.70
N TYR A 338 -14.64 -3.54 13.11
CA TYR A 338 -14.80 -3.88 11.69
C TYR A 338 -16.25 -4.02 11.17
N ASP A 339 -17.18 -4.24 12.09
CA ASP A 339 -18.57 -4.55 11.78
C ASP A 339 -19.50 -3.35 12.08
N GLN A 340 -18.92 -2.16 12.36
CA GLN A 340 -19.64 -0.90 12.55
C GLN A 340 -19.70 -0.05 11.28
#